data_AF-A0A7L6AUQ0-F1
#
_entry.id   AF-A0A7L6AUQ0-F1
#
_cell.length_a   1.000
_cell.length_b   1.000
_cell.length_c   1.000
_cell.angle_alpha   90.00
_cell.angle_beta   90.00
_cell.angle_gamma   90.00
#
_symmetry.space_group_name_H-M   'P 1'
#
loop_
_entity.id
_entity.type
_entity.pdbx_description
1 polymer ?
#
loop_
_entity_poly.entity_id
_entity_poly.type
_entity_poly.pdbx_seq_one_letter_code
_entity_poly.pdbx_strand_id
1 'polypeptide(L)'
;MTLAVVLAASFLTACGGGGGSTSVTTGDGTTGGTTGGTTGGTTGGTTGGTTGGTTGGTTNAKTFTKLNASGATYTADGVQTLSCVKDNQTGKFWEVKTNAAVVANSDFRDVDYGYFWGDGVGQAAGTPATSSAIMANPCSGSGSTLTKCDTASYVKAVNAMNSGKGLCNKTTWRLPTSAELLGLLDTSKSAPPYAYTDLGNTAFDASDTDGRSYVYGYWSSTPVTGAETTQRVVISFSNKLSNGQAKNHNMVNQINDQIRLISD
;
A
#
# COMPACT_ATOMS: atom_id res chain seq x y z
N MET A 1 17.20 -47.62 22.38
CA MET A 1 16.64 -48.25 21.16
C MET A 1 16.60 -47.17 20.10
N THR A 2 17.70 -47.02 19.38
CA THR A 2 17.97 -45.97 18.38
C THR A 2 17.32 -46.37 17.07
N LEU A 3 16.38 -45.57 16.56
CA LEU A 3 15.79 -45.76 15.23
C LEU A 3 16.14 -44.54 14.37
N ALA A 4 17.07 -44.75 13.44
CA ALA A 4 17.44 -43.82 12.38
C ALA A 4 16.54 -44.08 11.17
N VAL A 5 16.01 -43.03 10.54
CA VAL A 5 15.35 -43.12 9.24
C VAL A 5 15.81 -41.98 8.33
N VAL A 6 16.77 -42.37 7.49
CA VAL A 6 17.03 -42.06 6.06
C VAL A 6 16.49 -40.75 5.47
N LEU A 7 17.46 -39.91 5.09
CA LEU A 7 17.35 -38.76 4.18
C LEU A 7 17.36 -39.25 2.72
N ALA A 8 16.36 -38.89 1.91
CA ALA A 8 16.36 -39.14 0.46
C ALA A 8 16.47 -37.80 -0.29
N ALA A 9 17.60 -37.59 -0.98
CA ALA A 9 17.84 -36.46 -1.86
C ALA A 9 17.65 -36.89 -3.32
N SER A 10 16.75 -36.22 -4.04
CA SER A 10 16.51 -36.46 -5.47
C SER A 10 17.25 -35.42 -6.30
N PHE A 11 18.30 -35.86 -7.00
CA PHE A 11 18.96 -35.09 -8.06
C PHE A 11 18.14 -35.20 -9.35
N LEU A 12 17.84 -34.07 -10.01
CA LEU A 12 17.48 -34.05 -11.43
C LEU A 12 18.59 -33.38 -12.23
N THR A 13 19.15 -34.14 -13.18
CA THR A 13 20.18 -33.73 -14.15
C THR A 13 19.53 -33.40 -15.49
N ALA A 14 20.19 -32.48 -16.20
CA ALA A 14 19.84 -31.79 -17.44
C ALA A 14 19.63 -32.64 -18.71
N CYS A 15 18.99 -31.99 -19.70
CA CYS A 15 19.25 -32.10 -21.14
C CYS A 15 18.83 -30.72 -21.72
N GLY A 16 19.60 -29.93 -22.48
CA GLY A 16 20.61 -30.26 -23.49
C GLY A 16 19.99 -30.06 -24.88
N GLY A 17 20.22 -28.90 -25.51
CA GLY A 17 19.75 -28.65 -26.89
C GLY A 17 20.06 -27.24 -27.37
N GLY A 18 21.23 -27.08 -28.02
CA GLY A 18 21.67 -25.84 -28.64
C GLY A 18 21.51 -25.82 -30.17
N GLY A 19 21.80 -24.66 -30.76
CA GLY A 19 21.90 -24.36 -32.19
C GLY A 19 21.21 -23.01 -32.49
N GLY A 20 21.84 -21.94 -32.96
CA GLY A 20 23.12 -21.80 -33.66
C GLY A 20 22.89 -21.08 -35.00
N SER A 21 22.95 -19.74 -34.95
CA SER A 21 23.34 -18.75 -35.99
C SER A 21 22.71 -18.77 -37.39
N THR A 22 22.24 -17.61 -37.85
CA THR A 22 22.89 -16.83 -38.94
C THR A 22 22.41 -15.38 -38.98
N SER A 23 23.37 -14.48 -39.12
CA SER A 23 23.25 -13.06 -39.42
C SER A 23 22.87 -12.79 -40.87
N VAL A 24 22.09 -11.74 -41.14
CA VAL A 24 22.25 -10.91 -42.34
C VAL A 24 22.05 -9.44 -41.95
N THR A 25 23.08 -8.66 -42.26
CA THR A 25 23.22 -7.20 -42.19
C THR A 25 22.68 -6.53 -43.45
N THR A 26 22.07 -5.35 -43.30
CA THR A 26 22.24 -4.10 -44.10
C THR A 26 21.33 -3.04 -43.45
N GLY A 27 21.84 -1.88 -42.98
CA GLY A 27 22.23 -0.68 -43.74
C GLY A 27 20.97 0.14 -44.08
N ASP A 28 20.76 1.43 -43.79
CA ASP A 28 21.58 2.62 -43.51
C ASP A 28 20.74 3.62 -42.69
N GLY A 29 21.30 4.54 -41.88
CA GLY A 29 21.56 5.97 -42.23
C GLY A 29 20.26 6.79 -42.27
N THR A 30 20.04 7.94 -41.59
CA THR A 30 20.89 9.09 -41.25
C THR A 30 20.12 10.09 -40.36
N THR A 31 20.79 10.63 -39.34
CA THR A 31 20.98 12.06 -39.00
C THR A 31 19.81 13.10 -39.04
N GLY A 32 19.56 13.71 -37.87
CA GLY A 32 19.66 15.18 -37.66
C GLY A 32 18.43 16.07 -37.87
N GLY A 33 18.08 16.89 -36.85
CA GLY A 33 17.21 18.05 -37.03
C GLY A 33 16.60 18.64 -35.76
N THR A 34 17.38 19.42 -35.00
CA THR A 34 16.88 20.40 -34.01
C THR A 34 16.43 21.67 -34.73
N THR A 35 15.20 22.14 -34.50
CA THR A 35 14.86 23.56 -34.71
C THR A 35 13.77 24.00 -33.74
N GLY A 36 14.13 24.92 -32.83
CA GLY A 36 13.19 25.71 -32.06
C GLY A 36 12.62 26.84 -32.92
N GLY A 37 11.32 27.10 -32.77
CA GLY A 37 10.63 28.23 -33.39
C GLY A 37 9.67 28.87 -32.38
N THR A 38 10.09 29.99 -31.81
CA THR A 38 9.21 30.94 -31.12
C THR A 38 8.52 31.83 -32.14
N THR A 39 7.19 31.83 -32.16
CA THR A 39 6.40 32.95 -32.70
C THR A 39 5.14 33.13 -31.86
N GLY A 40 5.01 34.29 -31.22
CA GLY A 40 3.80 34.70 -30.50
C GLY A 40 2.67 35.07 -31.46
N GLY A 41 1.44 34.81 -31.02
CA GLY A 41 0.21 35.25 -31.65
C GLY A 41 -0.88 35.38 -30.60
N THR A 42 -1.20 36.60 -30.22
CA THR A 42 -2.38 36.99 -29.46
C THR A 42 -3.63 36.84 -30.32
N THR A 43 -4.71 36.24 -29.81
CA THR A 43 -6.11 36.75 -29.79
C THR A 43 -7.02 35.70 -29.13
N GLY A 44 -7.90 36.16 -28.23
CA GLY A 44 -8.70 35.35 -27.33
C GLY A 44 -9.84 34.54 -27.94
N GLY A 45 -10.28 33.54 -27.17
CA GLY A 45 -11.48 32.75 -27.37
C GLY A 45 -11.75 31.89 -26.13
N THR A 46 -12.78 32.24 -25.37
CA THR A 46 -13.29 31.53 -24.19
C THR A 46 -13.93 30.20 -24.58
N THR A 47 -13.34 29.08 -24.17
CA THR A 47 -14.03 27.80 -23.86
C THR A 47 -13.18 27.04 -22.84
N GLY A 48 -13.70 26.86 -21.62
CA GLY A 48 -13.04 26.09 -20.57
C GLY A 48 -12.98 24.60 -20.90
N GLY A 49 -11.83 24.15 -21.39
CA GLY A 49 -11.46 22.75 -21.49
C GLY A 49 -10.34 22.45 -20.49
N THR A 50 -10.60 21.55 -19.54
CA THR A 50 -9.58 20.95 -18.67
C THR A 50 -8.70 20.02 -19.50
N THR A 51 -7.68 20.58 -20.14
CA THR A 51 -6.61 19.81 -20.79
C THR A 51 -5.39 19.81 -19.88
N GLY A 52 -4.94 18.60 -19.55
CA GLY A 52 -3.83 18.32 -18.65
C GLY A 52 -2.59 19.15 -18.94
N GLY A 53 -2.13 19.85 -17.90
CA GLY A 53 -0.80 20.42 -17.87
C GLY A 53 0.23 19.31 -17.75
N THR A 54 0.85 18.95 -18.87
CA THR A 54 2.24 18.49 -18.87
C THR A 54 3.12 19.71 -18.63
N THR A 55 3.35 20.03 -17.36
CA THR A 55 4.49 20.85 -16.96
C THR A 55 5.42 19.93 -16.22
N GLY A 56 6.57 19.66 -16.83
CA GLY A 56 7.72 19.03 -16.19
C GLY A 56 8.26 19.95 -15.09
N GLY A 57 7.48 20.14 -14.04
CA GLY A 57 7.98 20.52 -12.74
C GLY A 57 8.61 19.27 -12.15
N THR A 58 9.88 19.36 -11.77
CA THR A 58 10.42 18.53 -10.70
C THR A 58 9.48 18.69 -9.50
N THR A 59 8.48 17.81 -9.39
CA THR A 59 7.75 17.65 -8.14
C THR A 59 8.82 17.29 -7.14
N ASN A 60 9.09 18.20 -6.19
CA ASN A 60 10.01 17.86 -5.11
C ASN A 60 9.50 16.57 -4.50
N ALA A 61 10.30 15.51 -4.61
CA ALA A 61 9.94 14.20 -4.10
C ALA A 61 9.53 14.35 -2.64
N LYS A 62 8.42 13.73 -2.25
CA LYS A 62 7.97 13.75 -0.86
C LYS A 62 9.06 13.14 0.01
N THR A 63 9.46 13.84 1.05
CA THR A 63 10.43 13.33 2.03
C THR A 63 9.74 13.06 3.35
N PHE A 64 10.27 12.08 4.08
CA PHE A 64 9.68 11.56 5.29
C PHE A 64 10.69 11.49 6.42
N THR A 65 10.27 11.89 7.62
CA THR A 65 11.01 11.64 8.85
C THR A 65 10.51 10.34 9.49
N LYS A 66 11.41 9.37 9.67
CA LYS A 66 11.10 8.04 10.24
C LYS A 66 11.10 8.06 11.76
N LEU A 67 10.09 7.45 12.37
CA LEU A 67 9.87 7.48 13.82
C LEU A 67 9.57 6.09 14.40
N ASN A 68 10.06 5.84 15.60
CA ASN A 68 9.73 4.66 16.39
C ASN A 68 8.38 4.82 17.11
N ALA A 69 7.95 3.80 17.86
CA ALA A 69 6.65 3.80 18.53
C ALA A 69 6.49 4.92 19.58
N SER A 70 7.59 5.42 20.16
CA SER A 70 7.58 6.55 21.11
C SER A 70 7.69 7.91 20.42
N GLY A 71 7.65 7.97 19.08
CA GLY A 71 7.77 9.21 18.32
C GLY A 71 9.18 9.81 18.30
N ALA A 72 10.20 9.07 18.72
CA ALA A 72 11.59 9.47 18.56
C ALA A 72 12.09 9.08 17.16
N THR A 73 13.16 9.71 16.70
CA THR A 73 13.80 9.37 15.43
C THR A 73 14.13 7.88 15.38
N TYR A 74 13.67 7.21 14.33
CA TYR A 74 13.97 5.80 14.11
C TYR A 74 15.43 5.63 13.69
N THR A 75 16.12 4.67 14.30
CA THR A 75 17.43 4.18 13.86
C THR A 75 17.32 2.69 13.53
N ALA A 76 17.92 2.29 12.41
CA ALA A 76 17.96 0.90 11.97
C ALA A 76 19.06 0.11 12.71
N ASP A 77 18.97 0.06 14.03
CA ASP A 77 19.91 -0.61 14.94
C ASP A 77 19.57 -2.09 15.18
N GLY A 78 18.46 -2.57 14.60
CA GLY A 78 17.95 -3.93 14.81
C GLY A 78 17.19 -4.12 16.12
N VAL A 79 17.08 -3.07 16.94
CA VAL A 79 16.34 -3.05 18.22
C VAL A 79 15.02 -2.31 18.06
N GLN A 80 15.04 -1.18 17.35
CA GLN A 80 13.85 -0.35 17.17
C GLN A 80 12.99 -0.83 16.00
N THR A 81 11.68 -0.61 16.12
CA THR A 81 10.73 -0.86 15.04
C THR A 81 10.26 0.46 14.46
N LEU A 82 10.44 0.64 13.15
CA LEU A 82 9.83 1.74 12.40
C LEU A 82 8.31 1.63 12.56
N SER A 83 7.70 2.69 13.08
CA SER A 83 6.29 2.67 13.50
C SER A 83 5.44 3.63 12.68
N CYS A 84 5.99 4.80 12.34
CA CYS A 84 5.34 5.76 11.47
C CYS A 84 6.37 6.64 10.77
N VAL A 85 5.88 7.45 9.84
CA VAL A 85 6.64 8.53 9.22
C VAL A 85 5.90 9.85 9.30
N LYS A 86 6.64 10.96 9.44
CA LYS A 86 6.11 12.32 9.25
C LYS A 86 6.42 12.77 7.83
N ASP A 87 5.39 13.10 7.06
CA ASP A 87 5.52 13.78 5.77
C ASP A 87 6.03 15.21 6.01
N ASN A 88 7.23 15.51 5.48
CA ASN A 88 7.88 16.80 5.72
C ASN A 88 7.22 17.96 4.96
N GLN A 89 6.36 17.68 3.97
CA GLN A 89 5.62 18.72 3.23
C GLN A 89 4.32 19.10 3.94
N THR A 90 3.55 18.11 4.40
CA THR A 90 2.23 18.35 5.00
C THR A 90 2.25 18.40 6.52
N GLY A 91 3.32 17.92 7.15
CA GLY A 91 3.42 17.75 8.60
C GLY A 91 2.64 16.57 9.15
N LYS A 92 1.88 15.85 8.31
CA LYS A 92 1.04 14.72 8.69
C LYS A 92 1.86 13.48 8.96
N PHE A 93 1.34 12.63 9.84
CA PHE A 93 1.95 11.36 10.22
C PHE A 93 1.21 10.23 9.54
N TRP A 94 1.97 9.25 9.05
CA TRP A 94 1.46 8.08 8.35
C TRP A 94 1.93 6.82 9.05
N GLU A 95 1.00 5.92 9.30
CA GLU A 95 1.30 4.62 9.89
C GLU A 95 2.24 3.85 8.98
N VAL A 96 3.27 3.23 9.55
CA VAL A 96 4.07 2.20 8.87
C VAL A 96 3.61 0.84 9.39
N LYS A 97 3.23 -0.02 8.45
CA LYS A 97 2.71 -1.37 8.73
C LYS A 97 3.85 -2.29 9.19
N THR A 98 3.54 -3.15 10.13
CA THR A 98 4.41 -4.29 10.48
C THR A 98 4.32 -5.34 9.39
N ASN A 99 5.29 -6.25 9.37
CA ASN A 99 5.34 -7.36 8.42
C ASN A 99 6.15 -8.47 9.06
N ALA A 100 5.48 -9.32 9.84
CA ALA A 100 6.15 -10.41 10.51
C ALA A 100 6.26 -11.62 9.57
N ALA A 101 7.48 -12.04 9.25
CA ALA A 101 7.70 -13.24 8.44
C ALA A 101 7.20 -14.52 9.11
N VAL A 102 7.06 -14.51 10.44
CA VAL A 102 6.51 -15.62 11.23
C VAL A 102 5.17 -15.17 11.78
N VAL A 103 4.09 -15.79 11.33
CA VAL A 103 2.71 -15.45 11.70
C VAL A 103 2.50 -15.40 13.21
N ALA A 104 3.15 -16.27 13.98
CA ALA A 104 3.07 -16.27 15.45
C ALA A 104 3.53 -14.96 16.11
N ASN A 105 4.31 -14.15 15.40
CA ASN A 105 4.84 -12.86 15.84
C ASN A 105 4.10 -11.66 15.21
N SER A 106 3.09 -11.89 14.37
CA SER A 106 2.30 -10.81 13.76
C SER A 106 1.51 -10.05 14.84
N ASP A 107 1.55 -8.73 14.76
CA ASP A 107 0.67 -7.85 15.54
C ASP A 107 -0.57 -7.48 14.72
N PHE A 108 -1.55 -6.85 15.36
CA PHE A 108 -2.78 -6.44 14.68
C PHE A 108 -2.56 -5.40 13.57
N ARG A 109 -1.36 -4.86 13.36
CA ARG A 109 -1.04 -3.91 12.28
C ARG A 109 -0.27 -4.57 11.15
N ASP A 110 -0.19 -5.90 11.15
CA ASP A 110 0.48 -6.65 10.08
C ASP A 110 -0.11 -6.29 8.72
N VAL A 111 0.76 -6.25 7.72
CA VAL A 111 0.44 -5.89 6.35
C VAL A 111 -0.48 -6.92 5.70
N ASP A 112 -0.47 -8.17 6.18
CA ASP A 112 -1.25 -9.27 5.63
C ASP A 112 -2.71 -9.32 6.11
N TYR A 113 -3.09 -8.47 7.07
CA TYR A 113 -4.44 -8.47 7.63
C TYR A 113 -5.41 -7.54 6.89
N GLY A 114 -6.62 -8.07 6.68
CA GLY A 114 -7.75 -7.36 6.07
C GLY A 114 -8.82 -7.00 7.10
N TYR A 115 -9.56 -5.93 6.81
CA TYR A 115 -10.54 -5.36 7.73
C TYR A 115 -11.86 -5.05 7.02
N PHE A 116 -12.96 -5.21 7.74
CA PHE A 116 -14.26 -4.74 7.30
C PHE A 116 -14.39 -3.23 7.54
N TRP A 117 -15.09 -2.53 6.66
CA TRP A 117 -15.36 -1.11 6.88
C TRP A 117 -16.55 -0.95 7.85
N GLY A 118 -16.35 -0.25 8.98
CA GLY A 118 -17.43 0.11 9.90
C GLY A 118 -17.04 0.06 11.38
N ASP A 119 -18.04 0.03 12.26
CA ASP A 119 -17.91 -0.13 13.72
C ASP A 119 -18.79 -1.27 14.22
N GLY A 120 -18.20 -2.20 14.97
CA GLY A 120 -18.90 -3.38 15.49
C GLY A 120 -19.27 -4.40 14.41
N VAL A 121 -18.61 -4.37 13.27
CA VAL A 121 -18.87 -5.25 12.12
C VAL A 121 -17.75 -6.27 11.93
N GLY A 122 -17.98 -7.23 11.04
CA GLY A 122 -16.98 -8.26 10.77
C GLY A 122 -16.77 -9.26 11.90
N GLN A 123 -15.74 -10.05 11.72
CA GLN A 123 -15.41 -11.18 12.60
C GLN A 123 -14.67 -10.73 13.86
N ALA A 124 -14.71 -11.57 14.89
CA ALA A 124 -13.90 -11.36 16.08
C ALA A 124 -12.40 -11.43 15.70
N ALA A 125 -11.58 -10.61 16.37
CA ALA A 125 -10.15 -10.66 16.17
C ALA A 125 -9.59 -12.00 16.71
N GLY A 126 -8.80 -12.68 15.90
CA GLY A 126 -8.21 -13.98 16.23
C GLY A 126 -6.90 -13.87 17.02
N THR A 127 -6.27 -15.03 17.23
CA THR A 127 -4.84 -15.10 17.59
C THR A 127 -3.98 -15.12 16.33
N PRO A 128 -2.68 -14.78 16.41
CA PRO A 128 -1.84 -14.77 15.22
C PRO A 128 -1.87 -16.12 14.48
N ALA A 129 -1.85 -17.25 15.21
CA ALA A 129 -1.94 -18.60 14.64
C ALA A 129 -3.27 -18.92 13.91
N THR A 130 -4.34 -18.18 14.18
CA THR A 130 -5.67 -18.39 13.59
C THR A 130 -6.06 -17.28 12.61
N SER A 131 -5.25 -16.23 12.50
CA SER A 131 -5.58 -15.03 11.75
C SER A 131 -5.01 -15.11 10.34
N SER A 132 -5.85 -14.91 9.33
CA SER A 132 -5.48 -14.89 7.92
C SER A 132 -6.61 -14.26 7.11
N ALA A 133 -6.27 -13.46 6.09
CA ALA A 133 -7.25 -12.82 5.21
C ALA A 133 -8.21 -13.82 4.51
N ILE A 134 -7.84 -15.09 4.42
CA ILE A 134 -8.66 -16.14 3.76
C ILE A 134 -9.32 -17.13 4.74
N MET A 135 -9.12 -16.95 6.06
CA MET A 135 -9.73 -17.79 7.10
C MET A 135 -10.86 -17.05 7.84
N ALA A 136 -11.50 -17.73 8.79
CA ALA A 136 -12.62 -17.19 9.56
C ALA A 136 -12.28 -15.91 10.35
N ASN A 137 -11.00 -15.70 10.72
CA ASN A 137 -10.54 -14.51 11.45
C ASN A 137 -9.52 -13.75 10.58
N PRO A 138 -9.86 -12.58 10.00
CA PRO A 138 -8.98 -11.90 9.05
C PRO A 138 -7.91 -11.01 9.67
N CYS A 139 -7.96 -10.80 10.98
CA CYS A 139 -7.03 -10.00 11.74
C CYS A 139 -6.73 -10.67 13.09
N SER A 140 -5.59 -10.33 13.71
CA SER A 140 -5.29 -10.75 15.09
C SER A 140 -5.50 -9.61 16.08
N GLY A 141 -6.07 -9.92 17.25
CA GLY A 141 -6.21 -8.97 18.37
C GLY A 141 -5.17 -9.15 19.47
N SER A 142 -4.25 -10.11 19.33
CA SER A 142 -3.31 -10.46 20.41
C SER A 142 -2.39 -9.30 20.78
N GLY A 143 -2.25 -9.07 22.09
CA GLY A 143 -1.45 -7.95 22.61
C GLY A 143 -2.04 -6.56 22.35
N SER A 144 -3.31 -6.46 21.97
CA SER A 144 -3.96 -5.19 21.65
C SER A 144 -5.36 -5.07 22.25
N THR A 145 -5.99 -3.90 22.10
CA THR A 145 -7.41 -3.70 22.43
C THR A 145 -8.34 -4.00 21.25
N LEU A 146 -7.83 -4.58 20.15
CA LEU A 146 -8.63 -4.90 18.98
C LEU A 146 -9.54 -6.10 19.26
N THR A 147 -10.85 -5.91 19.18
CA THR A 147 -11.85 -6.95 19.45
C THR A 147 -12.54 -7.46 18.18
N LYS A 148 -12.65 -6.62 17.17
CA LYS A 148 -13.28 -6.90 15.88
C LYS A 148 -12.34 -6.52 14.74
N CYS A 149 -12.41 -7.26 13.63
CA CYS A 149 -11.67 -6.94 12.43
C CYS A 149 -12.39 -5.87 11.60
N ASP A 150 -12.63 -4.70 12.19
CA ASP A 150 -13.23 -3.56 11.49
C ASP A 150 -12.39 -2.28 11.62
N THR A 151 -12.68 -1.30 10.78
CA THR A 151 -11.92 -0.06 10.70
C THR A 151 -12.01 0.78 11.98
N ALA A 152 -13.18 0.86 12.62
CA ALA A 152 -13.33 1.63 13.86
C ALA A 152 -12.55 1.01 15.03
N SER A 153 -12.60 -0.31 15.17
CA SER A 153 -11.86 -1.05 16.19
C SER A 153 -10.35 -0.95 15.95
N TYR A 154 -9.90 -0.98 14.70
CA TYR A 154 -8.50 -0.76 14.33
C TYR A 154 -8.02 0.63 14.75
N VAL A 155 -8.78 1.68 14.40
CA VAL A 155 -8.46 3.07 14.78
C VAL A 155 -8.39 3.22 16.31
N LYS A 156 -9.37 2.66 17.03
CA LYS A 156 -9.40 2.65 18.51
C LYS A 156 -8.15 1.96 19.06
N ALA A 157 -7.76 0.80 18.50
CA ALA A 157 -6.59 0.05 18.94
C ALA A 157 -5.26 0.80 18.69
N VAL A 158 -5.07 1.43 17.53
CA VAL A 158 -3.86 2.22 17.24
C VAL A 158 -3.74 3.41 18.19
N ASN A 159 -4.84 4.12 18.46
CA ASN A 159 -4.83 5.24 19.40
C ASN A 159 -4.60 4.81 20.86
N ALA A 160 -4.94 3.57 21.22
CA ALA A 160 -4.70 3.01 22.56
C ALA A 160 -3.28 2.44 22.75
N MET A 161 -2.48 2.34 21.68
CA MET A 161 -1.11 1.80 21.75
C MET A 161 -0.20 2.61 22.68
N ASN A 162 0.97 2.05 22.99
CA ASN A 162 2.01 2.73 23.77
C ASN A 162 1.49 3.30 25.10
N SER A 163 0.74 2.47 25.84
CA SER A 163 0.10 2.85 27.11
C SER A 163 -0.82 4.08 26.98
N GLY A 164 -1.63 4.12 25.92
CA GLY A 164 -2.57 5.22 25.65
C GLY A 164 -1.96 6.48 25.04
N LYS A 165 -0.66 6.47 24.72
CA LYS A 165 0.00 7.57 23.98
C LYS A 165 -0.18 7.44 22.46
N GLY A 166 -0.72 6.31 22.01
CA GLY A 166 -0.90 5.94 20.62
C GLY A 166 0.41 5.72 19.86
N LEU A 167 0.29 5.36 18.59
CA LEU A 167 1.45 5.07 17.73
C LEU A 167 2.25 6.35 17.48
N CYS A 168 3.57 6.29 17.68
CA CYS A 168 4.47 7.45 17.58
C CYS A 168 4.12 8.62 18.52
N ASN A 169 3.56 8.33 19.70
CA ASN A 169 3.01 9.33 20.62
C ASN A 169 1.91 10.22 19.98
N LYS A 170 1.14 9.66 19.05
CA LYS A 170 -0.01 10.32 18.43
C LYS A 170 -1.29 9.55 18.75
N THR A 171 -2.32 10.26 19.18
CA THR A 171 -3.64 9.71 19.57
C THR A 171 -4.78 10.20 18.69
N THR A 172 -4.47 10.88 17.59
CA THR A 172 -5.43 11.43 16.62
C THR A 172 -5.41 10.65 15.31
N TRP A 173 -5.00 9.38 15.35
CA TRP A 173 -5.03 8.52 14.18
C TRP A 173 -6.47 8.32 13.71
N ARG A 174 -6.67 8.42 12.40
CA ARG A 174 -7.94 8.22 11.71
C ARG A 174 -7.75 7.56 10.36
N LEU A 175 -8.84 7.07 9.79
CA LEU A 175 -8.84 6.70 8.38
C LEU A 175 -8.53 7.95 7.51
N PRO A 176 -7.63 7.81 6.52
CA PRO A 176 -7.37 8.86 5.55
C PRO A 176 -8.53 8.98 4.56
N THR A 177 -8.65 10.14 3.94
CA THR A 177 -9.47 10.32 2.73
C THR A 177 -8.80 9.66 1.52
N SER A 178 -9.56 9.40 0.46
CA SER A 178 -9.00 8.87 -0.79
C SER A 178 -7.95 9.81 -1.40
N ALA A 179 -8.16 11.12 -1.31
CA ALA A 179 -7.19 12.12 -1.77
C ALA A 179 -5.87 12.07 -0.97
N GLU A 180 -5.96 11.89 0.36
CA GLU A 180 -4.77 11.74 1.21
C GLU A 180 -3.98 10.47 0.85
N LEU A 181 -4.67 9.34 0.62
CA LEU A 181 -4.03 8.10 0.17
C LEU A 181 -3.42 8.22 -1.23
N LEU A 182 -4.10 8.86 -2.18
CA LEU A 182 -3.55 9.13 -3.51
C LEU A 182 -2.29 10.02 -3.44
N GLY A 183 -2.22 10.93 -2.47
CA GLY A 183 -1.03 11.75 -2.20
C GLY A 183 0.20 10.97 -1.73
N LEU A 184 0.06 9.68 -1.42
CA LEU A 184 1.17 8.77 -1.08
C LEU A 184 1.76 8.04 -2.29
N LEU A 185 1.16 8.20 -3.47
CA LEU A 185 1.68 7.62 -4.70
C LEU A 185 2.96 8.34 -5.14
N ASP A 186 3.97 7.55 -5.47
CA ASP A 186 5.21 7.96 -6.10
C ASP A 186 5.09 7.70 -7.61
N THR A 187 4.81 8.77 -8.36
CA THR A 187 4.61 8.72 -9.81
C THR A 187 5.89 8.39 -10.59
N SER A 188 7.06 8.43 -9.95
CA SER A 188 8.33 8.03 -10.56
C SER A 188 8.51 6.52 -10.65
N LYS A 189 7.72 5.74 -9.89
CA LYS A 189 7.83 4.28 -9.87
C LYS A 189 7.24 3.64 -11.12
N SER A 190 8.04 2.76 -11.74
CA SER A 190 7.64 1.93 -12.89
C SER A 190 7.03 0.59 -12.48
N ALA A 191 7.25 0.15 -11.24
CA ALA A 191 6.76 -1.13 -10.71
C ALA A 191 6.14 -0.94 -9.31
N PRO A 192 5.22 -1.82 -8.90
CA PRO A 192 4.61 -1.78 -7.58
C PRO A 192 5.59 -2.16 -6.46
N PRO A 193 5.31 -1.77 -5.20
CA PRO A 193 4.21 -0.87 -4.81
C PRO A 193 4.50 0.56 -5.24
N TYR A 194 3.51 1.24 -5.82
CA TYR A 194 3.58 2.60 -6.35
C TYR A 194 3.56 3.69 -5.26
N ALA A 195 3.64 3.34 -3.98
CA ALA A 195 3.73 4.29 -2.87
C ALA A 195 5.20 4.62 -2.53
N TYR A 196 5.45 5.77 -1.89
CA TYR A 196 6.80 6.11 -1.40
C TYR A 196 7.38 5.01 -0.49
N THR A 197 8.66 4.68 -0.66
CA THR A 197 9.32 3.56 0.06
C THR A 197 9.39 3.79 1.57
N ASP A 198 9.43 5.03 2.03
CA ASP A 198 9.45 5.37 3.46
C ASP A 198 8.18 4.94 4.21
N LEU A 199 7.06 4.73 3.50
CA LEU A 199 5.82 4.19 4.06
C LEU A 199 5.94 2.71 4.43
N GLY A 200 7.07 2.09 4.10
CA GLY A 200 7.39 0.70 4.43
C GLY A 200 6.54 -0.28 3.65
N ASN A 201 6.26 -1.41 4.29
CA ASN A 201 5.53 -2.50 3.67
C ASN A 201 4.09 -2.09 3.34
N THR A 202 3.66 -2.55 2.19
CA THR A 202 2.32 -2.38 1.65
C THR A 202 1.86 -3.78 1.26
N ALA A 203 0.59 -4.08 1.48
CA ALA A 203 0.03 -5.36 1.11
C ALA A 203 0.16 -5.48 -0.40
N PHE A 204 0.86 -6.52 -0.83
CA PHE A 204 1.17 -6.72 -2.21
C PHE A 204 0.61 -8.06 -2.66
N ASP A 205 -0.36 -8.00 -3.57
CA ASP A 205 -0.75 -9.15 -4.35
C ASP A 205 -0.17 -8.98 -5.76
N ALA A 206 0.83 -9.81 -6.09
CA ALA A 206 1.45 -9.86 -7.41
C ALA A 206 0.46 -10.22 -8.52
N SER A 207 -0.70 -10.77 -8.16
CA SER A 207 -1.77 -11.16 -9.06
C SER A 207 -2.90 -10.13 -9.15
N ASP A 208 -2.78 -8.98 -8.49
CA ASP A 208 -3.72 -7.86 -8.61
C ASP A 208 -3.63 -7.26 -10.02
N THR A 209 -4.53 -7.70 -10.90
CA THR A 209 -4.66 -7.23 -12.28
C THR A 209 -5.94 -6.41 -12.46
N ASP A 210 -5.92 -5.50 -13.43
CA ASP A 210 -7.14 -4.83 -13.89
C ASP A 210 -8.16 -5.90 -14.37
N GLY A 211 -9.38 -5.90 -13.82
CA GLY A 211 -10.43 -6.87 -14.17
C GLY A 211 -10.94 -7.80 -13.06
N ARG A 212 -10.34 -7.83 -11.86
CA ARG A 212 -10.96 -8.52 -10.71
C ARG A 212 -12.13 -7.72 -10.14
N SER A 213 -13.18 -8.42 -9.72
CA SER A 213 -14.33 -7.83 -9.02
C SER A 213 -14.01 -7.33 -7.60
N TYR A 214 -12.80 -7.60 -7.12
CA TYR A 214 -12.25 -7.18 -5.82
C TYR A 214 -10.76 -6.89 -5.98
N VAL A 215 -10.26 -5.88 -5.27
CA VAL A 215 -8.84 -5.50 -5.25
C VAL A 215 -8.33 -5.51 -3.82
N TYR A 216 -7.03 -5.69 -3.62
CA TYR A 216 -6.42 -5.42 -2.32
C TYR A 216 -6.17 -3.92 -2.22
N GLY A 217 -7.14 -3.21 -1.65
CA GLY A 217 -7.12 -1.76 -1.51
C GLY A 217 -6.92 -1.31 -0.07
N TYR A 218 -6.54 -0.04 0.08
CA TYR A 218 -6.52 0.64 1.37
C TYR A 218 -7.82 1.38 1.59
N TRP A 219 -8.51 1.08 2.69
CA TRP A 219 -9.74 1.78 3.07
C TRP A 219 -9.52 3.28 3.22
N SER A 220 -10.43 4.06 2.64
CA SER A 220 -10.56 5.48 2.93
C SER A 220 -11.86 5.78 3.70
N SER A 221 -11.90 6.96 4.31
CA SER A 221 -13.11 7.56 4.88
C SER A 221 -14.01 8.20 3.81
N THR A 222 -13.60 8.21 2.54
CA THR A 222 -14.33 8.88 1.46
C THR A 222 -15.50 8.01 0.99
N PRO A 223 -16.75 8.51 1.10
CA PRO A 223 -17.91 7.85 0.50
C PRO A 223 -17.85 7.92 -1.02
N VAL A 224 -18.45 6.94 -1.68
CA VAL A 224 -18.67 7.00 -3.13
C VAL A 224 -19.85 7.94 -3.40
N THR A 225 -19.62 8.98 -4.20
CA THR A 225 -20.67 9.95 -4.56
C THR A 225 -21.81 9.26 -5.31
N GLY A 226 -23.05 9.48 -4.86
CA GLY A 226 -24.24 8.93 -5.52
C GLY A 226 -24.45 7.43 -5.31
N ALA A 227 -23.60 6.76 -4.53
CA ALA A 227 -23.83 5.40 -4.08
C ALA A 227 -24.54 5.38 -2.72
N GLU A 228 -25.29 4.30 -2.48
CA GLU A 228 -25.83 3.98 -1.16
C GLU A 228 -24.72 4.06 -0.09
N THR A 229 -25.11 4.35 1.15
CA THR A 229 -24.23 4.50 2.33
C THR A 229 -23.26 3.33 2.58
N THR A 230 -23.37 2.26 1.79
CA THR A 230 -22.69 0.97 1.81
C THR A 230 -21.43 0.89 0.95
N GLN A 231 -21.02 1.95 0.23
CA GLN A 231 -19.80 1.94 -0.59
C GLN A 231 -18.74 2.97 -0.16
N ARG A 232 -17.47 2.59 -0.27
CA ARG A 232 -16.31 3.46 0.02
C ARG A 232 -15.28 3.40 -1.08
N VAL A 233 -14.53 4.48 -1.22
CA VAL A 233 -13.37 4.52 -2.11
C VAL A 233 -12.21 3.82 -1.42
N VAL A 234 -11.54 2.91 -2.13
CA VAL A 234 -10.27 2.30 -1.72
C VAL A 234 -9.17 2.70 -2.70
N ILE A 235 -7.93 2.78 -2.21
CA ILE A 235 -6.77 3.09 -3.04
C ILE A 235 -5.86 1.86 -3.13
N SER A 236 -5.56 1.39 -4.34
CA SER A 236 -4.55 0.35 -4.55
C SER A 236 -3.17 0.99 -4.71
N PHE A 237 -2.20 0.46 -3.98
CA PHE A 237 -0.79 0.79 -4.17
C PHE A 237 -0.07 -0.23 -5.06
N SER A 238 -0.74 -1.32 -5.46
CA SER A 238 -0.15 -2.43 -6.21
C SER A 238 -0.54 -2.42 -7.68
N ASN A 239 -1.67 -1.78 -8.01
CA ASN A 239 -2.23 -1.82 -9.36
C ASN A 239 -2.15 -0.43 -10.01
N LYS A 240 -1.48 -0.32 -11.17
CA LYS A 240 -1.48 0.89 -12.02
C LYS A 240 -2.61 0.75 -13.01
N LEU A 241 -3.82 0.94 -12.51
CA LEU A 241 -5.05 0.71 -13.28
C LEU A 241 -5.15 1.71 -14.43
N SER A 242 -5.72 1.25 -15.55
CA SER A 242 -5.98 2.07 -16.72
C SER A 242 -6.90 3.28 -16.43
N ASN A 243 -7.73 3.16 -15.40
CA ASN A 243 -8.65 4.18 -14.88
C ASN A 243 -8.22 4.81 -13.52
N GLY A 244 -6.97 4.55 -13.08
CA GLY A 244 -6.38 5.14 -11.87
C GLY A 244 -6.51 4.29 -10.60
N GLN A 245 -5.68 4.56 -9.59
CA GLN A 245 -5.55 3.75 -8.35
C GLN A 245 -6.77 3.72 -7.41
N ALA A 246 -7.83 4.47 -7.71
CA ALA A 246 -9.04 4.54 -6.87
C ALA A 246 -10.12 3.58 -7.37
N LYS A 247 -10.69 2.79 -6.47
CA LYS A 247 -11.81 1.87 -6.76
C LYS A 247 -12.96 2.04 -5.77
N ASN A 248 -14.17 1.74 -6.22
CA ASN A 248 -15.36 1.71 -5.37
C ASN A 248 -15.58 0.30 -4.84
N HIS A 249 -15.62 0.15 -3.52
CA HIS A 249 -15.80 -1.12 -2.85
C HIS A 249 -17.08 -1.17 -2.00
N ASN A 250 -17.73 -2.33 -2.01
CA ASN A 250 -18.91 -2.61 -1.19
C ASN A 250 -18.49 -2.99 0.23
N MET A 251 -19.01 -2.29 1.24
CA MET A 251 -18.68 -2.50 2.66
C MET A 251 -19.21 -3.83 3.22
N VAL A 252 -20.27 -4.39 2.63
CA VAL A 252 -21.00 -5.55 3.19
C VAL A 252 -20.37 -6.91 2.92
N ASN A 253 -19.48 -7.03 1.92
CA ASN A 253 -19.06 -8.33 1.39
C ASN A 253 -17.54 -8.51 1.22
N GLN A 254 -16.69 -7.69 1.83
CA GLN A 254 -15.24 -7.76 1.57
C GLN A 254 -14.39 -7.83 2.84
N ILE A 255 -13.56 -8.87 2.88
CA ILE A 255 -12.64 -9.26 3.97
C ILE A 255 -11.21 -8.77 3.70
N ASN A 256 -10.93 -8.08 2.58
CA ASN A 256 -9.57 -8.07 2.02
C ASN A 256 -8.87 -6.71 2.03
N ASP A 257 -9.57 -5.63 2.36
CA ASP A 257 -8.99 -4.30 2.29
C ASP A 257 -8.17 -3.99 3.54
N GLN A 258 -7.00 -3.42 3.32
CA GLN A 258 -6.06 -3.05 4.37
C GLN A 258 -6.34 -1.65 4.90
N ILE A 259 -5.68 -1.33 6.01
CA ILE A 259 -5.75 -0.03 6.65
C ILE A 259 -4.35 0.55 6.74
N ARG A 260 -4.23 1.84 6.43
CA ARG A 260 -3.08 2.68 6.80
C ARG A 260 -3.64 3.99 7.33
N LEU A 261 -3.36 4.27 8.60
CA LEU A 261 -3.90 5.45 9.25
C LEU A 261 -3.06 6.70 8.97
N ILE A 262 -3.71 7.84 9.14
CA ILE A 262 -3.11 9.18 9.14
C ILE A 262 -3.39 9.87 10.47
N SER A 263 -2.45 10.69 10.94
CA SER A 263 -2.60 11.56 12.12
C SER A 263 -2.07 12.96 11.79
N ASP A 264 -2.62 13.97 12.47
CA ASP A 264 -2.10 15.34 12.45
C ASP A 264 -0.97 15.53 13.51
#